data_AF-A0A0G1LF91-F1
#
_entry.id   AF-A0A0G1LF91-F1
#
_cell.length_a   1.000
_cell.length_b   1.000
_cell.length_c   1.000
_cell.angle_alpha   90.00
_cell.angle_beta   90.00
_cell.angle_gamma   90.00
#
_symmetry.space_group_name_H-M   'P 1'
#
loop_
_entity.id
_entity.type
_entity.pdbx_description
1 polymer ?
#
loop_
_entity_poly.entity_id
_entity_poly.type
_entity_poly.pdbx_seq_one_letter_code
_entity_poly.pdbx_strand_id
1 'polypeptide(L)'
;MMNKTPQGFILVSVTVVLGVLLLLAFYFLDFVTTDSKISISQNFSTQTYYSTEAGIQEAIWKIKNDPGWNNSFQTDPGWRATITREDIFDNGVSYDVTVANTGLGEAEITTTGLNDSGESQAQRVVKTKIFQALNPEPLDDILLFADHNIGFSGASLEFTNGGIFANNNIEATFFSEVNIGLDAYAVNNITTSWNSSINASDYHAANFPPPADQVEMPQIDFDSADPASFLSRADNVYTANQFSNLMVGQPNLTLSGITYVTGNIVIPRGQVLNVSGVLVADGNISIGTEFWPFWKSGPFLSVSAAGSNPSGILTKKNLNFGSYADHIGVSGLIYAYNTVTIDALNIDLVINGGIICRNFSLLNLWDDLNFTYDKPKIDATLGNPLASPIINIEHWEEEY
;
A
#
# COMPACT_ATOMS: atom_id res chain seq x y z
N MET A 1 86.57 28.52 -60.35
CA MET A 1 85.48 27.81 -59.64
C MET A 1 85.84 27.75 -58.17
N MET A 2 85.18 28.53 -57.33
CA MET A 2 85.44 28.56 -55.89
C MET A 2 84.08 28.62 -55.19
N ASN A 3 83.69 27.48 -54.62
CA ASN A 3 82.44 27.27 -53.90
C ASN A 3 82.33 28.29 -52.75
N LYS A 4 81.38 29.22 -52.84
CA LYS A 4 80.97 30.02 -51.67
C LYS A 4 80.16 29.11 -50.74
N THR A 5 80.68 28.94 -49.53
CA THR A 5 80.14 28.08 -48.46
C THR A 5 78.71 28.48 -48.05
N PRO A 6 77.81 27.51 -47.78
CA PRO A 6 76.39 27.77 -47.50
C PRO A 6 76.11 28.18 -46.04
N GLN A 7 77.01 28.94 -45.41
CA GLN A 7 76.95 29.25 -43.96
C GLN A 7 75.73 30.11 -43.57
N GLY A 8 75.31 31.05 -44.43
CA GLY A 8 74.11 31.86 -44.19
C GLY A 8 72.81 31.06 -44.30
N PHE A 9 72.74 30.08 -45.20
CA PHE A 9 71.58 29.22 -45.37
C PHE A 9 71.41 28.26 -44.19
N ILE A 10 72.52 27.73 -43.66
CA ILE A 10 72.52 26.87 -42.47
C ILE A 10 72.01 27.65 -41.24
N LEU A 11 72.46 28.89 -41.05
CA LEU A 11 72.03 29.72 -39.93
C LEU A 11 70.51 30.00 -39.98
N VAL A 12 69.99 30.45 -41.12
CA VAL A 12 68.56 30.71 -41.31
C VAL A 12 67.72 29.45 -41.10
N SER A 13 68.17 28.31 -41.65
CA SER A 13 67.47 27.03 -41.49
C SER A 13 67.44 26.59 -40.03
N VAL A 14 68.54 26.73 -39.30
CA VAL A 14 68.62 26.40 -37.87
C VAL A 14 67.72 27.31 -37.03
N THR A 15 67.66 28.61 -37.31
CA THR A 15 66.77 29.54 -36.61
C THR A 15 65.29 29.22 -36.87
N VAL A 16 64.93 28.89 -38.11
CA VAL A 16 63.55 28.48 -38.45
C VAL A 16 63.18 27.18 -37.74
N VAL A 17 64.07 26.17 -37.78
CA VAL A 17 63.83 24.89 -37.09
C VAL A 17 63.73 25.07 -35.57
N LEU A 18 64.60 25.88 -34.96
CA LEU A 18 64.51 26.24 -33.54
C LEU A 18 63.21 26.98 -33.21
N GLY A 19 62.79 27.92 -34.05
CA GLY A 19 61.53 28.64 -33.88
C GLY A 19 60.31 27.71 -33.91
N VAL A 20 60.29 26.76 -34.85
CA VAL A 20 59.24 25.74 -34.93
C VAL A 20 59.26 24.81 -33.72
N LEU A 21 60.43 24.36 -33.27
CA LEU A 21 60.57 23.54 -32.06
C LEU A 21 60.09 24.27 -30.81
N LEU A 22 60.36 25.57 -30.71
CA LEU A 22 59.95 26.40 -29.57
C LEU A 22 58.42 26.61 -29.55
N LEU A 23 57.81 26.82 -30.72
CA LEU A 23 56.34 26.86 -30.86
C LEU A 23 55.69 25.51 -30.50
N LEU A 24 56.28 24.40 -30.94
CA LEU A 24 55.81 23.06 -30.57
C LEU A 24 55.91 22.84 -29.05
N ALA A 25 57.01 23.27 -28.41
CA ALA A 25 57.17 23.16 -26.97
C ALA A 25 56.11 23.96 -26.19
N PHE A 26 55.80 25.18 -26.62
CA PHE A 26 54.71 25.97 -26.03
C PHE A 26 53.35 25.31 -26.21
N TYR A 27 53.04 24.82 -27.42
CA TYR A 27 51.80 24.09 -27.68
C TYR A 27 51.64 22.86 -26.78
N PHE A 28 52.70 22.06 -26.62
CA PHE A 28 52.66 20.90 -25.72
C PHE A 28 52.48 21.28 -24.25
N LEU A 29 53.08 22.39 -23.81
CA LEU A 29 52.90 22.87 -22.44
C LEU A 29 51.45 23.33 -22.19
N ASP A 30 50.87 24.06 -23.13
CA ASP A 30 49.46 24.49 -23.06
C ASP A 30 48.51 23.28 -23.10
N PHE A 31 48.82 22.29 -23.95
CA PHE A 31 48.05 21.05 -24.02
C PHE A 31 48.10 20.27 -22.70
N VAL A 32 49.29 20.04 -22.12
CA VAL A 32 49.44 19.31 -20.85
C VAL A 32 48.77 20.04 -19.68
N THR A 33 48.87 21.37 -19.63
CA THR A 33 48.20 22.14 -18.57
C THR A 33 46.68 22.13 -18.72
N THR A 34 46.18 22.12 -19.96
CA THR A 34 44.74 22.00 -20.23
C THR A 34 44.22 20.62 -19.85
N ASP A 35 44.89 19.54 -20.27
CA ASP A 35 44.52 18.17 -19.92
C ASP A 35 44.58 17.93 -18.41
N SER A 36 45.59 18.48 -17.73
CA SER A 36 45.68 18.39 -16.27
C SER A 36 44.49 19.08 -15.59
N LYS A 37 44.06 20.25 -16.09
CA LYS A 37 42.88 20.96 -15.55
C LYS A 37 41.59 20.19 -15.80
N ILE A 38 41.43 19.60 -16.99
CA ILE A 38 40.26 18.77 -17.33
C ILE A 38 40.20 17.53 -16.43
N SER A 39 41.32 16.82 -16.25
CA SER A 39 41.39 15.62 -15.40
C SER A 39 41.05 15.94 -13.95
N ILE A 40 41.60 17.03 -13.41
CA ILE A 40 41.29 17.50 -12.06
C ILE A 40 39.80 17.85 -11.94
N SER A 41 39.25 18.61 -12.89
CA SER A 41 37.84 18.99 -12.93
C SER A 41 36.91 17.76 -12.99
N GLN A 42 37.23 16.75 -13.79
CA GLN A 42 36.45 15.51 -13.86
C GLN A 42 36.47 14.72 -12.54
N ASN A 43 37.62 14.68 -11.86
CA ASN A 43 37.73 14.02 -10.56
C ASN A 43 36.86 14.74 -9.51
N PHE A 44 36.95 16.08 -9.44
CA PHE A 44 36.13 16.90 -8.54
C PHE A 44 34.62 16.75 -8.83
N SER A 45 34.22 16.83 -10.10
CA SER A 45 32.82 16.65 -10.51
C SER A 45 32.29 15.25 -10.13
N THR A 46 33.10 14.20 -10.34
CA THR A 46 32.72 12.82 -10.00
C THR A 46 32.58 12.63 -8.48
N GLN A 47 33.49 13.18 -7.68
CA GLN A 47 33.38 13.12 -6.22
C GLN A 47 32.14 13.88 -5.73
N THR A 48 31.90 15.07 -6.28
CA THR A 48 30.74 15.89 -5.93
C THR A 48 29.42 15.21 -6.32
N TYR A 49 29.40 14.46 -7.43
CA TYR A 49 28.26 13.63 -7.81
C TYR A 49 27.93 12.57 -6.78
N TYR A 50 28.92 11.75 -6.41
CA TYR A 50 28.68 10.67 -5.47
C TYR A 50 28.36 11.16 -4.06
N SER A 51 28.92 12.30 -3.63
CA SER A 51 28.53 12.92 -2.35
C SER A 51 27.08 13.42 -2.40
N THR A 52 26.67 14.06 -3.50
CA THR A 52 25.29 14.52 -3.68
C THR A 52 24.29 13.37 -3.69
N GLU A 53 24.60 12.27 -4.39
CA GLU A 53 23.73 11.10 -4.40
C GLU A 53 23.69 10.37 -3.05
N ALA A 54 24.81 10.34 -2.31
CA ALA A 54 24.81 9.80 -0.95
C ALA A 54 23.83 10.55 -0.03
N GLY A 55 23.72 11.87 -0.18
CA GLY A 55 22.75 12.66 0.60
C GLY A 55 21.29 12.32 0.28
N ILE A 56 20.96 12.09 -1.00
CA ILE A 56 19.61 11.63 -1.39
C ILE A 56 19.30 10.27 -0.76
N GLN A 57 20.24 9.33 -0.85
CA GLN A 57 20.06 8.00 -0.27
C GLN A 57 19.97 8.02 1.26
N GLU A 58 20.72 8.89 1.95
CA GLU A 58 20.58 9.07 3.41
C GLU A 58 19.19 9.59 3.77
N ALA A 59 18.67 10.58 3.06
CA ALA A 59 17.32 11.10 3.29
C ALA A 59 16.23 10.03 3.06
N ILE A 60 16.30 9.30 1.93
CA ILE A 60 15.37 8.19 1.66
C ILE A 60 15.47 7.11 2.74
N TRP A 61 16.69 6.77 3.17
CA TRP A 61 16.91 5.78 4.23
C TRP A 61 16.28 6.23 5.55
N LYS A 62 16.42 7.50 5.94
CA LYS A 62 15.79 8.03 7.16
C LYS A 62 14.27 7.99 7.08
N ILE A 63 13.68 8.41 5.96
CA ILE A 63 12.23 8.35 5.78
C ILE A 63 11.72 6.90 5.91
N LYS A 64 12.49 5.92 5.46
CA LYS A 64 12.12 4.50 5.58
C LYS A 64 12.32 3.91 6.97
N ASN A 65 13.41 4.26 7.66
CA ASN A 65 13.86 3.51 8.84
C ASN A 65 13.80 4.29 10.16
N ASP A 66 13.76 5.63 10.11
CA ASP A 66 13.63 6.47 11.31
C ASP A 66 12.14 6.74 11.59
N PRO A 67 11.60 6.30 12.74
CA PRO A 67 10.17 6.46 13.05
C PRO A 67 9.70 7.92 13.11
N GLY A 68 10.57 8.85 13.51
CA GLY A 68 10.23 10.27 13.59
C GLY A 68 10.13 10.91 12.22
N TRP A 69 11.06 10.59 11.32
CA TRP A 69 11.02 11.04 9.93
C TRP A 69 9.86 10.42 9.16
N ASN A 70 9.66 9.11 9.30
CA ASN A 70 8.56 8.40 8.65
C ASN A 70 7.21 9.00 9.06
N ASN A 71 6.94 9.10 10.37
CA ASN A 71 5.67 9.65 10.85
C ASN A 71 5.44 11.09 10.38
N SER A 72 6.47 11.96 10.44
CA SER A 72 6.33 13.35 10.00
C SER A 72 6.09 13.46 8.48
N PHE A 73 6.78 12.62 7.69
CA PHE A 73 6.58 12.51 6.25
C PHE A 73 5.15 12.09 5.88
N GLN A 74 4.56 11.17 6.65
CA GLN A 74 3.21 10.65 6.39
C GLN A 74 2.09 11.54 6.93
N THR A 75 2.32 12.32 7.99
CA THR A 75 1.23 12.98 8.75
C THR A 75 1.25 14.51 8.71
N ASP A 76 2.38 15.15 8.43
CA ASP A 76 2.50 16.61 8.42
C ASP A 76 2.83 17.14 7.01
N PRO A 77 1.86 17.73 6.28
CA PRO A 77 2.09 18.23 4.93
C PRO A 77 3.05 19.44 4.87
N GLY A 78 3.32 20.10 6.01
CA GLY A 78 4.24 21.22 6.12
C GLY A 78 5.63 20.84 6.63
N TRP A 79 5.89 19.55 6.86
CA TRP A 79 7.13 19.10 7.49
C TRP A 79 8.36 19.40 6.63
N ARG A 80 9.44 19.78 7.32
CA ARG A 80 10.75 20.06 6.74
C ARG A 80 11.85 19.50 7.61
N ALA A 81 12.88 18.94 6.98
CA ALA A 81 14.07 18.48 7.67
C ALA A 81 15.33 18.77 6.86
N THR A 82 16.44 18.92 7.58
CA THR A 82 17.76 19.18 7.00
C THR A 82 18.77 18.17 7.51
N ILE A 83 19.69 17.75 6.64
CA ILE A 83 20.84 16.92 6.98
C ILE A 83 22.08 17.62 6.44
N THR A 84 23.03 17.91 7.30
CA THR A 84 24.34 18.45 6.91
C THR A 84 25.40 17.43 7.29
N ARG A 85 26.30 17.16 6.36
CA ARG A 85 27.46 16.29 6.58
C ARG A 85 28.69 16.97 6.01
N GLU A 86 29.76 16.98 6.80
CA GLU A 86 31.06 17.55 6.45
C GLU A 86 32.12 16.45 6.39
N ASP A 87 33.18 16.69 5.62
CA ASP A 87 34.36 15.82 5.46
C ASP A 87 34.01 14.36 5.12
N ILE A 88 33.15 14.20 4.12
CA ILE A 88 32.61 12.93 3.68
C ILE A 88 33.49 12.37 2.57
N PHE A 89 34.05 11.19 2.78
CA PHE A 89 35.04 10.55 1.90
C PHE A 89 36.42 11.23 1.86
N ASP A 90 36.48 12.57 1.89
CA ASP A 90 37.71 13.36 1.98
C ASP A 90 37.45 14.74 2.63
N ASN A 91 38.52 15.44 3.02
CA ASN A 91 38.46 16.77 3.61
C ASN A 91 37.95 17.79 2.59
N GLY A 92 36.96 18.61 2.98
CA GLY A 92 36.35 19.62 2.11
C GLY A 92 35.22 19.08 1.20
N VAL A 93 34.89 17.80 1.29
CA VAL A 93 33.71 17.22 0.62
C VAL A 93 32.55 17.19 1.60
N SER A 94 31.46 17.87 1.27
CA SER A 94 30.26 17.95 2.10
C SER A 94 28.98 17.82 1.28
N TYR A 95 27.87 17.60 1.97
CA TYR A 95 26.57 17.79 1.36
C TYR A 95 25.56 18.33 2.37
N ASP A 96 24.61 19.10 1.84
CA ASP A 96 23.43 19.57 2.53
C ASP A 96 22.18 19.01 1.86
N VAL A 97 21.35 18.31 2.62
CA VAL A 97 20.05 17.80 2.19
C VAL A 97 18.95 18.61 2.84
N THR A 98 17.98 19.04 2.04
CA THR A 98 16.71 19.59 2.52
C THR A 98 15.58 18.71 2.01
N VAL A 99 14.75 18.23 2.93
CA VAL A 99 13.51 17.52 2.63
C VAL A 99 12.35 18.45 2.97
N ALA A 100 11.44 18.64 2.03
CA ALA A 100 10.23 19.40 2.23
C ALA A 100 9.01 18.63 1.72
N ASN A 101 8.02 18.42 2.60
CA ASN A 101 6.76 17.84 2.18
C ASN A 101 6.02 18.79 1.22
N THR A 102 5.46 18.21 0.17
CA THR A 102 4.57 18.87 -0.79
C THR A 102 3.13 18.41 -0.64
N GLY A 103 2.92 17.30 0.07
CA GLY A 103 1.64 16.68 0.41
C GLY A 103 1.86 15.57 1.44
N LEU A 104 0.81 14.85 1.83
CA LEU A 104 0.95 13.69 2.72
C LEU A 104 1.60 12.54 1.94
N GLY A 105 2.75 12.05 2.42
CA GLY A 105 3.49 10.99 1.72
C GLY A 105 4.15 11.46 0.42
N GLU A 106 4.23 12.78 0.23
CA GLU A 106 4.86 13.43 -0.91
C GLU A 106 5.91 14.42 -0.41
N ALA A 107 7.15 14.29 -0.87
CA ALA A 107 8.19 15.26 -0.56
C ALA A 107 9.15 15.49 -1.71
N GLU A 108 9.76 16.67 -1.71
CA GLU A 108 10.91 17.01 -2.53
C GLU A 108 12.17 16.98 -1.67
N ILE A 109 13.16 16.21 -2.11
CA ILE A 109 14.51 16.17 -1.54
C ILE A 109 15.41 16.99 -2.45
N THR A 110 16.03 18.04 -1.90
CA THR A 110 17.09 18.80 -2.56
C THR A 110 18.40 18.52 -1.85
N THR A 111 19.37 17.95 -2.56
CA THR A 111 20.74 17.77 -2.05
C THR A 111 21.70 18.69 -2.79
N THR A 112 22.52 19.42 -2.05
CA THR A 112 23.62 20.22 -2.56
C THR A 112 24.93 19.60 -2.09
N GLY A 113 25.68 18.97 -3.00
CA GLY A 113 27.03 18.51 -2.73
C GLY A 113 28.04 19.62 -3.02
N LEU A 114 29.05 19.71 -2.16
CA LEU A 114 30.14 20.66 -2.25
C LEU A 114 31.47 19.91 -2.15
N ASN A 115 32.43 20.31 -2.98
CA ASN A 115 33.82 19.86 -2.86
C ASN A 115 34.71 21.10 -2.94
N ASP A 116 35.21 21.52 -1.78
CA ASP A 116 36.08 22.67 -1.60
C ASP A 116 37.52 22.23 -1.36
N SER A 117 38.38 22.49 -2.34
CA SER A 117 39.82 22.23 -2.25
C SER A 117 40.64 23.49 -1.92
N GLY A 118 39.99 24.59 -1.55
CA GLY A 118 40.57 25.89 -1.22
C GLY A 118 40.94 26.73 -2.45
N GLU A 119 41.47 26.13 -3.52
CA GLU A 119 41.77 26.83 -4.80
C GLU A 119 40.67 26.70 -5.85
N SER A 120 39.76 25.74 -5.68
CA SER A 120 38.67 25.43 -6.60
C SER A 120 37.50 24.80 -5.86
N GLN A 121 36.30 25.22 -6.21
CA GLN A 121 35.05 24.71 -5.66
C GLN A 121 34.25 24.05 -6.78
N ALA A 122 33.75 22.84 -6.54
CA ALA A 122 32.73 22.21 -7.36
C ALA A 122 31.43 22.10 -6.56
N GLN A 123 30.31 22.45 -7.18
CA GLN A 123 29.00 22.33 -6.56
C GLN A 123 28.05 21.59 -7.49
N ARG A 124 27.26 20.67 -6.91
CA ARG A 124 26.20 19.96 -7.62
C ARG A 124 24.92 19.99 -6.81
N VAL A 125 23.81 20.31 -7.47
CA VAL A 125 22.49 20.35 -6.85
C VAL A 125 21.62 19.32 -7.53
N VAL A 126 21.12 18.34 -6.78
CA VAL A 126 20.18 17.34 -7.26
C VAL A 126 18.85 17.50 -6.53
N LYS A 127 17.76 17.47 -7.28
CA LYS A 127 16.39 17.45 -6.75
C LYS A 127 15.71 16.16 -7.15
N THR A 128 15.09 15.50 -6.18
CA THR A 128 14.26 14.33 -6.43
C THR A 128 12.92 14.45 -5.72
N LYS A 129 11.85 14.05 -6.42
CA LYS A 129 10.52 13.94 -5.81
C LYS A 129 10.27 12.50 -5.41
N ILE A 130 9.89 12.34 -4.14
CA ILE A 130 9.54 11.06 -3.56
C ILE A 130 8.03 11.01 -3.30
N PHE A 131 7.45 9.86 -3.60
CA PHE A 131 6.06 9.57 -3.33
C PHE A 131 5.95 8.24 -2.61
N GLN A 132 5.14 8.21 -1.57
CA GLN A 132 4.64 7.02 -0.93
C GLN A 132 3.12 7.11 -0.98
N ALA A 133 2.49 6.12 -1.63
CA ALA A 133 1.05 6.00 -1.51
C ALA A 133 0.73 5.72 -0.04
N LEU A 134 0.23 6.74 0.64
CA LEU A 134 -0.44 6.58 1.91
C LEU A 134 -1.81 6.04 1.58
N ASN A 135 -2.19 4.93 2.20
CA ASN A 135 -3.58 4.54 2.21
C ASN A 135 -4.29 5.65 3.01
N PRO A 136 -5.08 6.53 2.40
CA PRO A 136 -5.56 7.72 3.07
C PRO A 136 -6.69 7.29 4.01
N GLU A 137 -6.38 6.77 5.20
CA GLU A 137 -7.28 6.23 6.24
C GLU A 137 -8.79 6.31 5.92
N PRO A 138 -9.31 5.57 4.91
CA PRO A 138 -10.63 5.87 4.37
C PRO A 138 -11.69 4.92 4.93
N LEU A 139 -11.28 4.07 5.88
CA LEU A 139 -12.11 3.08 6.55
C LEU A 139 -12.31 3.38 8.03
N ASP A 140 -11.84 4.53 8.50
CA ASP A 140 -12.20 4.98 9.83
C ASP A 140 -13.70 5.22 9.88
N ASP A 141 -14.32 4.63 10.91
CA ASP A 141 -15.75 4.63 11.11
C ASP A 141 -16.58 3.96 9.99
N ILE A 142 -15.97 3.22 9.05
CA ILE A 142 -16.70 2.46 8.01
C ILE A 142 -16.80 0.98 8.41
N LEU A 143 -18.03 0.51 8.67
CA LEU A 143 -18.31 -0.91 8.93
C LEU A 143 -18.28 -1.72 7.63
N LEU A 144 -18.94 -1.22 6.59
CA LEU A 144 -19.07 -1.93 5.31
C LEU A 144 -18.49 -1.08 4.19
N PHE A 145 -17.40 -1.56 3.61
CA PHE A 145 -16.77 -1.00 2.43
C PHE A 145 -16.97 -1.90 1.22
N ALA A 146 -17.40 -1.31 0.11
CA ALA A 146 -17.49 -1.95 -1.20
C ALA A 146 -16.77 -1.12 -2.29
N ASP A 147 -15.83 -1.73 -3.01
CA ASP A 147 -15.20 -1.10 -4.18
C ASP A 147 -16.17 -0.89 -5.36
N HIS A 148 -17.33 -1.53 -5.37
CA HIS A 148 -18.38 -1.30 -6.36
C HIS A 148 -19.71 -1.06 -5.64
N ASN A 149 -20.61 -2.05 -5.64
CA ASN A 149 -22.00 -1.86 -5.20
C ASN A 149 -22.27 -2.48 -3.85
N ILE A 150 -23.17 -1.85 -3.10
CA ILE A 150 -23.83 -2.40 -1.92
C ILE A 150 -25.32 -2.56 -2.25
N GLY A 151 -25.83 -3.79 -2.16
CA GLY A 151 -27.23 -4.11 -2.42
C GLY A 151 -27.93 -4.74 -1.21
N PHE A 152 -29.10 -4.21 -0.87
CA PHE A 152 -30.00 -4.74 0.15
C PHE A 152 -31.35 -5.10 -0.47
N SER A 153 -31.88 -6.28 -0.15
CA SER A 153 -33.19 -6.76 -0.61
C SER A 153 -33.94 -7.45 0.52
N GLY A 154 -35.17 -6.99 0.81
CA GLY A 154 -35.93 -7.48 1.97
C GLY A 154 -35.13 -7.45 3.27
N ALA A 155 -34.26 -6.47 3.47
CA ALA A 155 -33.39 -6.40 4.65
C ALA A 155 -34.08 -5.66 5.80
N SER A 156 -33.91 -6.13 7.03
CA SER A 156 -34.08 -5.35 8.26
C SER A 156 -32.71 -5.34 8.94
N LEU A 157 -31.95 -4.24 8.83
CA LEU A 157 -30.54 -4.22 9.22
C LEU A 157 -30.15 -2.93 9.94
N GLU A 158 -29.49 -3.08 11.08
CA GLU A 158 -28.87 -2.01 11.84
C GLU A 158 -27.33 -2.10 11.79
N PHE A 159 -26.68 -1.02 11.37
CA PHE A 159 -25.23 -0.84 11.52
C PHE A 159 -24.96 0.03 12.75
N THR A 160 -24.39 -0.54 13.79
CA THR A 160 -24.07 0.17 15.04
C THR A 160 -22.64 0.71 15.02
N ASN A 161 -22.48 2.00 15.34
CA ASN A 161 -21.20 2.72 15.46
C ASN A 161 -20.32 2.75 14.19
N GLY A 162 -20.91 2.53 13.00
CA GLY A 162 -20.19 2.56 11.74
C GLY A 162 -21.07 2.98 10.58
N GLY A 163 -20.46 3.65 9.61
CA GLY A 163 -21.02 4.02 8.32
C GLY A 163 -20.83 2.93 7.27
N ILE A 164 -21.28 3.23 6.05
CA ILE A 164 -21.06 2.39 4.88
C ILE A 164 -20.49 3.20 3.74
N PHE A 165 -19.66 2.57 2.91
CA PHE A 165 -19.00 3.21 1.79
C PHE A 165 -19.08 2.35 0.53
N ALA A 166 -19.50 2.94 -0.59
CA ALA A 166 -19.49 2.32 -1.90
C ALA A 166 -18.83 3.22 -2.96
N ASN A 167 -17.85 2.69 -3.68
CA ASN A 167 -17.24 3.37 -4.83
C ASN A 167 -18.19 3.49 -6.05
N ASN A 168 -19.38 2.87 -6.00
CA ASN A 168 -20.42 3.03 -7.01
C ASN A 168 -21.77 3.33 -6.35
N ASN A 169 -22.72 2.37 -6.35
CA ASN A 169 -24.07 2.61 -5.85
C ASN A 169 -24.34 1.89 -4.52
N ILE A 170 -25.22 2.49 -3.71
CA ILE A 170 -25.90 1.84 -2.59
C ILE A 170 -27.37 1.73 -2.95
N GLU A 171 -27.92 0.52 -2.91
CA GLU A 171 -29.28 0.24 -3.35
C GLU A 171 -30.04 -0.56 -2.30
N ALA A 172 -31.23 -0.09 -1.91
CA ALA A 172 -32.16 -0.83 -1.07
C ALA A 172 -33.49 -1.07 -1.80
N THR A 173 -33.91 -2.33 -1.86
CA THR A 173 -35.07 -2.77 -2.64
C THR A 173 -35.95 -3.72 -1.83
N PHE A 174 -37.15 -3.99 -2.34
CA PHE A 174 -38.05 -5.00 -1.77
C PHE A 174 -38.37 -4.80 -0.28
N PHE A 175 -38.92 -3.63 0.07
CA PHE A 175 -39.33 -3.27 1.44
C PHE A 175 -38.18 -3.36 2.46
N SER A 176 -36.96 -3.00 2.06
CA SER A 176 -35.81 -3.01 2.98
C SER A 176 -35.82 -1.81 3.92
N GLU A 177 -35.49 -2.01 5.18
CA GLU A 177 -35.19 -0.98 6.17
C GLU A 177 -33.74 -1.15 6.63
N VAL A 178 -32.89 -0.19 6.24
CA VAL A 178 -31.46 -0.20 6.58
C VAL A 178 -31.15 1.04 7.40
N ASN A 179 -30.75 0.86 8.64
CA ASN A 179 -30.37 1.92 9.56
C ASN A 179 -28.85 1.91 9.74
N ILE A 180 -28.23 3.06 9.55
CA ILE A 180 -26.79 3.25 9.57
C ILE A 180 -26.47 4.20 10.70
N GLY A 181 -25.65 3.74 11.65
CA GLY A 181 -25.34 4.48 12.87
C GLY A 181 -24.57 5.77 12.62
N LEU A 182 -23.85 5.87 11.50
CA LEU A 182 -23.13 7.06 11.04
C LEU A 182 -23.58 7.43 9.61
N ASP A 183 -22.66 7.79 8.74
CA ASP A 183 -22.98 8.31 7.40
C ASP A 183 -22.98 7.23 6.31
N ALA A 184 -23.66 7.52 5.21
CA ALA A 184 -23.67 6.71 4.00
C ALA A 184 -22.92 7.42 2.87
N TYR A 185 -21.83 6.81 2.40
CA TYR A 185 -20.97 7.34 1.35
C TYR A 185 -21.13 6.52 0.06
N ALA A 186 -21.47 7.17 -1.05
CA ALA A 186 -21.46 6.58 -2.37
C ALA A 186 -20.79 7.55 -3.36
N VAL A 187 -19.88 7.08 -4.22
CA VAL A 187 -19.34 7.95 -5.27
C VAL A 187 -20.41 8.27 -6.32
N ASN A 188 -21.30 7.32 -6.60
CA ASN A 188 -22.38 7.46 -7.57
C ASN A 188 -23.72 7.73 -6.88
N ASN A 189 -24.67 6.78 -6.79
CA ASN A 189 -25.98 7.08 -6.25
C ASN A 189 -26.36 6.21 -5.04
N ILE A 190 -27.13 6.81 -4.12
CA ILE A 190 -27.87 6.08 -3.09
C ILE A 190 -29.33 6.03 -3.53
N THR A 191 -29.86 4.83 -3.79
CA THR A 191 -31.21 4.66 -4.32
C THR A 191 -32.05 3.69 -3.50
N THR A 192 -33.33 4.01 -3.37
CA THR A 192 -34.31 3.14 -2.71
C THR A 192 -35.49 2.89 -3.64
N SER A 193 -36.06 1.67 -3.57
CA SER A 193 -37.25 1.31 -4.35
C SER A 193 -38.17 0.38 -3.55
N TRP A 194 -39.41 0.25 -4.01
CA TRP A 194 -40.42 -0.67 -3.45
C TRP A 194 -40.62 -0.44 -1.94
N ASN A 195 -40.85 0.82 -1.55
CA ASN A 195 -41.08 1.25 -0.17
C ASN A 195 -39.95 0.88 0.80
N SER A 196 -38.70 0.93 0.31
CA SER A 196 -37.49 0.73 1.12
C SER A 196 -36.93 2.07 1.63
N SER A 197 -36.16 2.02 2.72
CA SER A 197 -35.46 3.15 3.31
C SER A 197 -34.02 2.81 3.66
N ILE A 198 -33.13 3.80 3.47
CA ILE A 198 -31.77 3.81 4.00
C ILE A 198 -31.70 5.04 4.90
N ASN A 199 -31.53 4.85 6.20
CA ASN A 199 -31.52 5.91 7.21
C ASN A 199 -30.08 6.06 7.73
N ALA A 200 -29.43 7.17 7.43
CA ALA A 200 -28.08 7.51 7.89
C ALA A 200 -28.06 8.88 8.57
N SER A 201 -26.96 9.22 9.25
CA SER A 201 -26.76 10.54 9.85
C SER A 201 -26.61 11.63 8.77
N ASP A 202 -25.77 11.39 7.77
CA ASP A 202 -25.69 12.17 6.54
C ASP A 202 -25.49 11.27 5.30
N TYR A 203 -25.70 11.84 4.12
CA TYR A 203 -25.59 11.17 2.82
C TYR A 203 -24.64 11.92 1.90
N HIS A 204 -23.64 11.21 1.36
CA HIS A 204 -22.65 11.77 0.44
C HIS A 204 -22.68 10.99 -0.87
N ALA A 205 -23.37 11.52 -1.88
CA ALA A 205 -23.53 10.88 -3.19
C ALA A 205 -23.72 11.88 -4.34
N ALA A 206 -23.66 11.43 -5.59
CA ALA A 206 -23.96 12.27 -6.75
C ALA A 206 -25.39 12.82 -6.69
N ASN A 207 -26.34 12.02 -6.18
CA ASN A 207 -27.70 12.46 -5.90
C ASN A 207 -27.91 13.09 -4.51
N PHE A 208 -26.85 13.14 -3.67
CA PHE A 208 -26.80 13.79 -2.35
C PHE A 208 -25.46 14.54 -2.18
N PRO A 209 -25.23 15.64 -2.92
CA PRO A 209 -23.91 16.27 -3.01
C PRO A 209 -23.45 16.93 -1.69
N PRO A 210 -22.13 16.98 -1.41
CA PRO A 210 -21.04 16.52 -2.27
C PRO A 210 -20.87 14.99 -2.27
N PRO A 211 -20.58 14.37 -3.43
CA PRO A 211 -20.26 12.94 -3.50
C PRO A 211 -18.96 12.64 -2.77
N ALA A 212 -18.84 11.42 -2.24
CA ALA A 212 -17.59 10.92 -1.71
C ALA A 212 -16.54 10.78 -2.83
N ASP A 213 -15.26 10.99 -2.50
CA ASP A 213 -14.16 10.68 -3.40
C ASP A 213 -13.96 9.16 -3.49
N GLN A 214 -13.48 8.69 -4.64
CA GLN A 214 -13.19 7.27 -4.82
C GLN A 214 -12.05 6.83 -3.88
N VAL A 215 -12.24 5.71 -3.21
CA VAL A 215 -11.28 5.12 -2.26
C VAL A 215 -10.80 3.79 -2.79
N GLU A 216 -9.50 3.53 -2.83
CA GLU A 216 -9.01 2.21 -3.20
C GLU A 216 -9.29 1.16 -2.12
N MET A 217 -9.77 -0.02 -2.54
CA MET A 217 -9.94 -1.15 -1.62
C MET A 217 -8.58 -1.56 -1.03
N PRO A 218 -8.42 -1.59 0.30
CA PRO A 218 -7.18 -2.02 0.91
C PRO A 218 -6.80 -3.42 0.45
N GLN A 219 -5.56 -3.57 0.00
CA GLN A 219 -5.06 -4.86 -0.46
C GLN A 219 -4.50 -5.65 0.71
N ILE A 220 -4.79 -6.95 0.73
CA ILE A 220 -4.23 -7.90 1.67
C ILE A 220 -3.29 -8.85 0.93
N ASP A 221 -2.10 -9.04 1.48
CA ASP A 221 -1.17 -10.03 0.95
C ASP A 221 -1.50 -11.44 1.50
N PHE A 222 -2.09 -12.25 0.64
CA PHE A 222 -2.50 -13.61 0.97
C PHE A 222 -1.33 -14.59 0.94
N ASP A 223 -0.58 -14.64 -0.16
CA ASP A 223 0.30 -15.76 -0.52
C ASP A 223 1.61 -15.35 -1.21
N SER A 224 2.01 -14.07 -1.13
CA SER A 224 3.33 -13.70 -1.64
C SER A 224 4.45 -14.36 -0.83
N ALA A 225 5.67 -14.26 -1.38
CA ALA A 225 6.89 -14.73 -0.71
C ALA A 225 7.31 -13.87 0.50
N ASP A 226 6.60 -12.77 0.78
CA ASP A 226 6.85 -11.93 1.96
C ASP A 226 6.56 -12.71 3.26
N PRO A 227 7.45 -12.68 4.26
CA PRO A 227 7.18 -13.25 5.58
C PRO A 227 5.93 -12.69 6.29
N ALA A 228 5.45 -11.51 5.89
CA ALA A 228 4.25 -10.87 6.41
C ALA A 228 2.95 -11.37 5.77
N SER A 229 3.00 -12.13 4.66
CA SER A 229 1.82 -12.68 3.99
C SER A 229 1.06 -13.65 4.90
N PHE A 230 -0.26 -13.77 4.68
CA PHE A 230 -1.09 -14.67 5.50
C PHE A 230 -0.66 -16.14 5.39
N LEU A 231 -0.19 -16.58 4.22
CA LEU A 231 0.32 -17.92 4.00
C LEU A 231 1.63 -18.14 4.77
N SER A 232 2.56 -17.18 4.74
CA SER A 232 3.83 -17.27 5.48
C SER A 232 3.64 -17.28 7.00
N ARG A 233 2.59 -16.61 7.49
CA ARG A 233 2.24 -16.52 8.92
C ARG A 233 1.27 -17.62 9.38
N ALA A 234 0.82 -18.49 8.48
CA ALA A 234 -0.21 -19.48 8.79
C ALA A 234 0.30 -20.52 9.80
N ASP A 235 -0.46 -20.71 10.88
CA ASP A 235 -0.24 -21.78 11.85
C ASP A 235 -0.63 -23.15 11.27
N ASN A 236 -1.69 -23.15 10.44
CA ASN A 236 -2.22 -24.35 9.79
C ASN A 236 -2.40 -24.09 8.30
N VAL A 237 -1.82 -24.95 7.46
CA VAL A 237 -1.99 -24.89 5.99
C VAL A 237 -2.59 -26.18 5.49
N TYR A 238 -3.73 -26.09 4.80
CA TYR A 238 -4.42 -27.22 4.20
C TYR A 238 -4.72 -26.98 2.73
N THR A 239 -4.73 -28.02 1.92
CA THR A 239 -5.48 -28.01 0.65
C THR A 239 -6.97 -28.13 0.93
N ALA A 240 -7.82 -27.70 -0.02
CA ALA A 240 -9.27 -27.86 0.08
C ALA A 240 -9.71 -29.30 0.45
N ASN A 241 -9.07 -30.32 -0.15
CA ASN A 241 -9.38 -31.73 0.15
C ASN A 241 -8.97 -32.13 1.58
N GLN A 242 -7.81 -31.67 2.06
CA GLN A 242 -7.36 -31.95 3.42
C GLN A 242 -8.29 -31.29 4.45
N PHE A 243 -8.68 -30.04 4.21
CA PHE A 243 -9.60 -29.32 5.09
C PHE A 243 -10.98 -29.96 5.13
N SER A 244 -11.52 -30.35 3.97
CA SER A 244 -12.79 -31.09 3.88
C SER A 244 -12.73 -32.41 4.65
N ASN A 245 -11.65 -33.19 4.48
CA ASN A 245 -11.48 -34.45 5.19
C ASN A 245 -11.34 -34.25 6.71
N LEU A 246 -10.69 -33.15 7.14
CA LEU A 246 -10.56 -32.78 8.55
C LEU A 246 -11.94 -32.54 9.18
N MET A 247 -12.78 -31.72 8.54
CA MET A 247 -14.16 -31.47 9.00
C MET A 247 -15.02 -32.75 9.01
N VAL A 248 -14.90 -33.60 7.98
CA VAL A 248 -15.64 -34.87 7.96
C VAL A 248 -15.20 -35.79 9.11
N GLY A 249 -13.90 -35.83 9.43
CA GLY A 249 -13.37 -36.60 10.54
C GLY A 249 -13.66 -36.00 11.92
N GLN A 250 -13.90 -34.69 12.00
CA GLN A 250 -14.13 -33.94 13.24
C GLN A 250 -15.34 -33.00 13.08
N PRO A 251 -16.57 -33.49 13.32
CA PRO A 251 -17.78 -32.69 13.19
C PRO A 251 -17.83 -31.44 14.10
N ASN A 252 -17.04 -31.45 15.17
CA ASN A 252 -16.80 -30.28 16.03
C ASN A 252 -15.31 -29.94 15.93
N LEU A 253 -14.97 -29.03 15.04
CA LEU A 253 -13.60 -28.62 14.75
C LEU A 253 -13.30 -27.28 15.41
N THR A 254 -12.21 -27.23 16.16
CA THR A 254 -11.67 -25.98 16.71
C THR A 254 -10.29 -25.73 16.12
N LEU A 255 -10.11 -24.54 15.55
CA LEU A 255 -8.85 -24.07 14.98
C LEU A 255 -8.35 -22.88 15.80
N SER A 256 -7.03 -22.68 15.86
CA SER A 256 -6.41 -21.56 16.56
C SER A 256 -5.32 -20.95 15.71
N GLY A 257 -5.17 -19.63 15.79
CA GLY A 257 -4.25 -18.87 14.95
C GLY A 257 -4.77 -18.67 13.53
N ILE A 258 -3.86 -18.54 12.58
CA ILE A 258 -4.16 -18.35 11.16
C ILE A 258 -4.27 -19.73 10.49
N THR A 259 -5.47 -20.06 10.01
CA THR A 259 -5.70 -21.26 9.20
C THR A 259 -5.86 -20.85 7.73
N TYR A 260 -4.93 -21.32 6.90
CA TYR A 260 -4.89 -21.04 5.48
C TYR A 260 -5.30 -22.27 4.67
N VAL A 261 -6.30 -22.13 3.81
CA VAL A 261 -6.76 -23.18 2.90
C VAL A 261 -6.44 -22.81 1.45
N THR A 262 -5.59 -23.61 0.82
CA THR A 262 -5.32 -23.50 -0.62
C THR A 262 -6.46 -24.14 -1.40
N GLY A 263 -7.35 -23.30 -1.90
CA GLY A 263 -8.58 -23.66 -2.61
C GLY A 263 -9.85 -23.23 -1.89
N ASN A 264 -10.97 -23.86 -2.23
CA ASN A 264 -12.28 -23.49 -1.68
C ASN A 264 -12.48 -24.09 -0.28
N ILE A 265 -13.21 -23.35 0.55
CA ILE A 265 -13.77 -23.85 1.81
C ILE A 265 -15.27 -24.00 1.64
N VAL A 266 -15.79 -25.18 1.94
CA VAL A 266 -17.23 -25.43 2.05
C VAL A 266 -17.49 -25.96 3.44
N ILE A 267 -18.33 -25.29 4.22
CA ILE A 267 -18.77 -25.76 5.53
C ILE A 267 -20.16 -26.39 5.36
N PRO A 268 -20.25 -27.72 5.26
CA PRO A 268 -21.51 -28.41 5.03
C PRO A 268 -22.34 -28.53 6.31
N ARG A 269 -23.60 -28.96 6.15
CA ARG A 269 -24.51 -29.28 7.25
C ARG A 269 -23.93 -30.32 8.22
N GLY A 270 -24.23 -30.14 9.51
CA GLY A 270 -23.77 -30.97 10.63
C GLY A 270 -22.31 -30.77 11.01
N GLN A 271 -21.75 -29.60 10.68
CA GLN A 271 -20.41 -29.19 11.08
C GLN A 271 -20.50 -28.01 12.05
N VAL A 272 -19.69 -28.05 13.10
CA VAL A 272 -19.46 -26.97 14.04
C VAL A 272 -18.00 -26.57 13.91
N LEU A 273 -17.74 -25.36 13.38
CA LEU A 273 -16.41 -24.81 13.22
C LEU A 273 -16.22 -23.61 14.14
N ASN A 274 -15.26 -23.72 15.06
CA ASN A 274 -14.82 -22.62 15.90
C ASN A 274 -13.40 -22.21 15.50
N VAL A 275 -13.21 -20.97 15.09
CA VAL A 275 -11.89 -20.43 14.72
C VAL A 275 -11.49 -19.37 15.73
N SER A 276 -10.49 -19.68 16.54
CA SER A 276 -9.83 -18.74 17.45
C SER A 276 -8.70 -18.01 16.72
N GLY A 277 -9.05 -17.14 15.78
CA GLY A 277 -8.11 -16.45 14.90
C GLY A 277 -8.71 -16.17 13.52
N VAL A 278 -7.95 -16.49 12.47
CA VAL A 278 -8.27 -16.09 11.10
C VAL A 278 -8.47 -17.31 10.21
N LEU A 279 -9.55 -17.33 9.43
CA LEU A 279 -9.80 -18.33 8.39
C LEU A 279 -9.56 -17.72 7.01
N VAL A 280 -8.56 -18.22 6.29
CA VAL A 280 -8.12 -17.68 4.99
C VAL A 280 -8.30 -18.72 3.89
N ALA A 281 -8.78 -18.31 2.71
CA ALA A 281 -8.89 -19.17 1.54
C ALA A 281 -8.46 -18.50 0.23
N ASP A 282 -7.73 -19.21 -0.63
CA ASP A 282 -7.50 -18.77 -2.02
C ASP A 282 -8.78 -18.81 -2.86
N GLY A 283 -9.64 -19.77 -2.55
CA GLY A 283 -10.89 -20.03 -3.24
C GLY A 283 -12.08 -19.39 -2.55
N ASN A 284 -13.28 -19.77 -3.00
CA ASN A 284 -14.51 -19.33 -2.37
C ASN A 284 -14.65 -19.92 -0.97
N ILE A 285 -15.28 -19.18 -0.07
CA ILE A 285 -15.75 -19.70 1.22
C ILE A 285 -17.27 -19.74 1.16
N SER A 286 -17.86 -20.91 1.39
CA SER A 286 -19.32 -21.10 1.33
C SER A 286 -19.80 -21.84 2.56
N ILE A 287 -20.75 -21.23 3.27
CA ILE A 287 -21.23 -21.70 4.57
C ILE A 287 -22.75 -21.78 4.48
N GLY A 288 -23.33 -22.95 4.70
CA GLY A 288 -24.79 -23.09 4.71
C GLY A 288 -25.46 -22.83 3.37
N THR A 289 -24.73 -22.96 2.25
CA THR A 289 -25.29 -22.79 0.89
C THR A 289 -25.98 -24.06 0.37
N GLU A 290 -25.72 -25.21 0.98
CA GLU A 290 -26.27 -26.50 0.55
C GLU A 290 -27.40 -26.98 1.47
N PHE A 291 -28.54 -27.32 0.88
CA PHE A 291 -29.68 -27.91 1.59
C PHE A 291 -29.43 -29.35 2.05
N TRP A 292 -28.66 -30.12 1.26
CA TRP A 292 -28.38 -31.52 1.55
C TRP A 292 -27.10 -31.67 2.38
N PRO A 293 -27.05 -32.62 3.33
CA PRO A 293 -28.14 -33.47 3.80
C PRO A 293 -29.12 -32.72 4.73
N PHE A 294 -30.40 -32.69 4.39
CA PHE A 294 -31.41 -31.92 5.13
C PHE A 294 -31.67 -32.43 6.56
N TRP A 295 -31.35 -33.69 6.83
CA TRP A 295 -31.53 -34.33 8.15
C TRP A 295 -30.42 -34.00 9.14
N LYS A 296 -29.35 -33.33 8.71
CA LYS A 296 -28.33 -32.77 9.61
C LYS A 296 -28.72 -31.34 9.97
N SER A 297 -28.27 -30.88 11.14
CA SER A 297 -28.35 -29.46 11.52
C SER A 297 -27.63 -28.58 10.51
N GLY A 298 -27.96 -27.29 10.44
CA GLY A 298 -27.17 -26.35 9.66
C GLY A 298 -25.73 -26.27 10.20
N PRO A 299 -24.77 -25.79 9.39
CA PRO A 299 -23.45 -25.48 9.91
C PRO A 299 -23.53 -24.39 10.98
N PHE A 300 -22.69 -24.54 12.00
CA PHE A 300 -22.41 -23.54 13.01
C PHE A 300 -20.99 -23.02 12.78
N LEU A 301 -20.83 -21.71 12.62
CA LEU A 301 -19.53 -21.06 12.50
C LEU A 301 -19.39 -19.97 13.56
N SER A 302 -18.31 -20.01 14.32
CA SER A 302 -17.91 -18.90 15.20
C SER A 302 -16.43 -18.58 14.96
N VAL A 303 -16.15 -17.36 14.54
CA VAL A 303 -14.80 -16.82 14.33
C VAL A 303 -14.58 -15.66 15.29
N SER A 304 -13.55 -15.75 16.13
CA SER A 304 -13.22 -14.70 17.10
C SER A 304 -11.76 -14.84 17.51
N ALA A 305 -11.16 -13.80 18.09
CA ALA A 305 -9.90 -13.93 18.81
C ALA A 305 -9.94 -13.15 20.12
N ALA A 306 -9.10 -13.54 21.08
CA ALA A 306 -8.96 -12.84 22.35
C ALA A 306 -8.02 -11.64 22.20
N GLY A 307 -8.38 -10.51 22.81
CA GLY A 307 -7.53 -9.31 22.88
C GLY A 307 -7.36 -8.64 21.51
N SER A 308 -6.12 -8.23 21.21
CA SER A 308 -5.73 -7.55 19.97
C SER A 308 -5.21 -8.50 18.88
N ASN A 309 -5.51 -9.80 18.98
CA ASN A 309 -5.09 -10.78 17.98
C ASN A 309 -5.95 -10.66 16.71
N PRO A 310 -5.36 -10.93 15.53
CA PRO A 310 -6.12 -10.90 14.29
C PRO A 310 -7.23 -11.95 14.31
N SER A 311 -8.40 -11.56 13.82
CA SER A 311 -9.57 -12.42 13.69
C SER A 311 -10.39 -12.05 12.46
N GLY A 312 -11.00 -13.05 11.83
CA GLY A 312 -11.81 -12.81 10.64
C GLY A 312 -11.85 -13.93 9.64
N ILE A 313 -12.53 -13.66 8.52
CA ILE A 313 -12.67 -14.55 7.38
C ILE A 313 -12.19 -13.81 6.14
N LEU A 314 -11.20 -14.37 5.46
CA LEU A 314 -10.59 -13.75 4.29
C LEU A 314 -10.59 -14.68 3.10
N THR A 315 -10.97 -14.15 1.94
CA THR A 315 -10.92 -14.89 0.67
C THR A 315 -10.46 -14.03 -0.49
N LYS A 316 -9.67 -14.62 -1.40
CA LYS A 316 -9.29 -14.00 -2.69
C LYS A 316 -10.44 -14.00 -3.70
N LYS A 317 -11.60 -14.59 -3.38
CA LYS A 317 -12.77 -14.70 -4.26
C LYS A 317 -14.06 -14.29 -3.56
N ASN A 318 -15.02 -15.21 -3.47
CA ASN A 318 -16.36 -14.94 -2.96
C ASN A 318 -16.54 -15.57 -1.58
N LEU A 319 -17.22 -14.84 -0.70
CA LEU A 319 -17.73 -15.33 0.57
C LEU A 319 -19.25 -15.41 0.49
N ASN A 320 -19.81 -16.60 0.71
CA ASN A 320 -21.24 -16.83 0.67
C ASN A 320 -21.72 -17.37 2.03
N PHE A 321 -22.58 -16.61 2.69
CA PHE A 321 -23.37 -17.07 3.82
C PHE A 321 -24.76 -17.45 3.30
N GLY A 322 -25.07 -18.74 3.34
CA GLY A 322 -26.33 -19.27 2.85
C GLY A 322 -27.34 -19.53 3.98
N SER A 323 -28.61 -19.54 3.61
CA SER A 323 -29.76 -19.62 4.53
C SER A 323 -29.91 -20.96 5.26
N TYR A 324 -29.09 -21.95 4.91
CA TYR A 324 -29.13 -23.26 5.56
C TYR A 324 -28.16 -23.35 6.75
N ALA A 325 -27.48 -22.26 7.12
CA ALA A 325 -26.69 -22.16 8.34
C ALA A 325 -27.57 -22.00 9.59
N ASP A 326 -27.16 -22.61 10.70
CA ASP A 326 -27.86 -22.41 11.98
C ASP A 326 -27.35 -21.15 12.68
N HIS A 327 -26.02 -20.91 12.65
CA HIS A 327 -25.38 -19.75 13.26
C HIS A 327 -24.10 -19.38 12.50
N ILE A 328 -23.90 -18.08 12.31
CA ILE A 328 -22.67 -17.49 11.77
C ILE A 328 -22.30 -16.28 12.64
N GLY A 329 -21.31 -16.46 13.50
CA GLY A 329 -20.72 -15.40 14.31
C GLY A 329 -19.34 -15.05 13.78
N VAL A 330 -19.12 -13.80 13.37
CA VAL A 330 -17.79 -13.31 13.00
C VAL A 330 -17.48 -12.08 13.81
N SER A 331 -16.52 -12.22 14.72
CA SER A 331 -15.89 -11.09 15.37
C SER A 331 -14.49 -10.88 14.78
N GLY A 332 -14.33 -9.85 13.95
CA GLY A 332 -13.14 -9.66 13.13
C GLY A 332 -13.43 -9.01 11.78
N LEU A 333 -12.42 -9.04 10.91
CA LEU A 333 -12.53 -8.57 9.54
C LEU A 333 -13.14 -9.66 8.64
N ILE A 334 -14.20 -9.32 7.92
CA ILE A 334 -14.66 -10.07 6.76
C ILE A 334 -14.06 -9.41 5.52
N TYR A 335 -13.20 -10.13 4.82
CA TYR A 335 -12.58 -9.65 3.59
C TYR A 335 -12.86 -10.61 2.44
N ALA A 336 -13.44 -10.11 1.35
CA ALA A 336 -13.58 -10.87 0.12
C ALA A 336 -13.18 -10.01 -1.08
N TYR A 337 -12.13 -10.42 -1.79
CA TYR A 337 -11.64 -9.64 -2.94
C TYR A 337 -12.71 -9.40 -4.01
N ASN A 338 -13.72 -10.28 -4.15
CA ASN A 338 -14.77 -10.13 -5.16
C ASN A 338 -16.17 -9.86 -4.59
N THR A 339 -16.78 -10.80 -3.86
CA THR A 339 -18.18 -10.61 -3.44
C THR A 339 -18.44 -11.23 -2.08
N VAL A 340 -19.16 -10.50 -1.23
CA VAL A 340 -19.81 -11.02 -0.03
C VAL A 340 -21.31 -11.11 -0.31
N THR A 341 -21.84 -12.32 -0.28
CA THR A 341 -23.26 -12.58 -0.44
C THR A 341 -23.79 -13.18 0.86
N ILE A 342 -24.86 -12.59 1.39
CA ILE A 342 -25.53 -13.04 2.59
C ILE A 342 -27.00 -13.32 2.26
N ASP A 343 -27.37 -14.58 2.26
CA ASP A 343 -28.76 -15.03 2.18
C ASP A 343 -29.20 -15.45 3.59
N ALA A 344 -29.63 -14.49 4.40
CA ALA A 344 -29.82 -14.65 5.84
C ALA A 344 -31.19 -15.23 6.28
N LEU A 345 -31.90 -15.97 5.42
CA LEU A 345 -33.25 -16.44 5.74
C LEU A 345 -33.25 -17.40 6.94
N ASN A 346 -33.80 -16.97 8.09
CA ASN A 346 -33.83 -17.72 9.35
C ASN A 346 -32.44 -18.14 9.88
N ILE A 347 -31.41 -17.31 9.70
CA ILE A 347 -30.07 -17.58 10.26
C ILE A 347 -29.79 -16.69 11.47
N ASP A 348 -29.09 -17.22 12.47
CA ASP A 348 -28.50 -16.38 13.52
C ASP A 348 -27.15 -15.83 13.03
N LEU A 349 -27.17 -14.60 12.49
CA LEU A 349 -25.98 -13.92 11.96
C LEU A 349 -25.56 -12.75 12.86
N VAL A 350 -24.33 -12.81 13.36
CA VAL A 350 -23.74 -11.77 14.19
C VAL A 350 -22.39 -11.36 13.61
N ILE A 351 -22.27 -10.07 13.26
CA ILE A 351 -21.02 -9.50 12.76
C ILE A 351 -20.56 -8.38 13.70
N ASN A 352 -19.35 -8.53 14.24
CA ASN A 352 -18.71 -7.56 15.12
C ASN A 352 -17.29 -7.27 14.62
N GLY A 353 -17.12 -6.18 13.87
CA GLY A 353 -15.90 -5.87 13.13
C GLY A 353 -16.23 -5.07 11.89
N GLY A 354 -15.68 -5.47 10.74
CA GLY A 354 -15.87 -4.77 9.47
C GLY A 354 -15.91 -5.72 8.28
N ILE A 355 -16.48 -5.25 7.18
CA ILE A 355 -16.64 -5.97 5.93
C ILE A 355 -15.98 -5.15 4.83
N ILE A 356 -15.01 -5.72 4.14
CA ILE A 356 -14.34 -5.10 2.98
C ILE A 356 -14.49 -6.05 1.81
N CYS A 357 -15.10 -5.57 0.73
CA CYS A 357 -15.29 -6.38 -0.46
C CYS A 357 -15.36 -5.54 -1.72
N ARG A 358 -15.45 -6.19 -2.88
CA ARG A 358 -15.75 -5.47 -4.13
C ARG A 358 -17.25 -5.29 -4.33
N ASN A 359 -18.07 -6.31 -4.09
CA ASN A 359 -19.53 -6.19 -4.11
C ASN A 359 -20.14 -6.82 -2.86
N PHE A 360 -21.16 -6.17 -2.31
CA PHE A 360 -21.93 -6.67 -1.19
C PHE A 360 -23.38 -6.88 -1.59
N SER A 361 -23.96 -8.03 -1.21
CA SER A 361 -25.37 -8.35 -1.42
C SER A 361 -25.96 -9.01 -0.18
N LEU A 362 -27.07 -8.49 0.31
CA LEU A 362 -27.83 -9.06 1.43
C LEU A 362 -29.30 -9.29 1.04
N LEU A 363 -29.78 -10.49 1.33
CA LEU A 363 -31.19 -10.88 1.30
C LEU A 363 -31.58 -11.47 2.65
N ASN A 364 -32.59 -10.92 3.33
CA ASN A 364 -32.99 -11.42 4.67
C ASN A 364 -34.49 -11.60 4.93
N LEU A 365 -35.39 -11.21 4.02
CA LEU A 365 -36.85 -11.29 4.25
C LEU A 365 -37.31 -10.77 5.63
N TRP A 366 -36.75 -9.64 6.06
CA TRP A 366 -37.13 -8.86 7.25
C TRP A 366 -36.85 -9.48 8.61
N ASP A 367 -35.96 -10.48 8.69
CA ASP A 367 -35.37 -10.84 10.00
C ASP A 367 -34.44 -9.70 10.46
N ASP A 368 -34.44 -9.38 11.76
CA ASP A 368 -33.63 -8.28 12.30
C ASP A 368 -32.16 -8.68 12.41
N LEU A 369 -31.28 -7.96 11.71
CA LEU A 369 -29.83 -8.13 11.78
C LEU A 369 -29.15 -6.92 12.40
N ASN A 370 -28.05 -7.20 13.10
CA ASN A 370 -27.22 -6.16 13.71
C ASN A 370 -25.76 -6.41 13.38
N PHE A 371 -25.12 -5.44 12.72
CA PHE A 371 -23.69 -5.41 12.50
C PHE A 371 -23.08 -4.31 13.35
N THR A 372 -22.03 -4.62 14.11
CA THR A 372 -21.38 -3.66 15.02
C THR A 372 -19.96 -3.38 14.55
N TYR A 373 -19.60 -2.10 14.44
CA TYR A 373 -18.25 -1.68 14.08
C TYR A 373 -17.27 -1.91 15.23
N ASP A 374 -16.11 -2.50 14.95
CA ASP A 374 -15.03 -2.71 15.91
C ASP A 374 -13.67 -2.47 15.23
N LYS A 375 -13.22 -1.21 15.23
CA LYS A 375 -11.97 -0.76 14.62
C LYS A 375 -10.74 -1.56 15.09
N PRO A 376 -10.49 -1.76 16.40
CA PRO A 376 -9.35 -2.55 16.86
C PRO A 376 -9.26 -3.95 16.22
N LYS A 377 -10.38 -4.62 15.98
CA LYS A 377 -10.38 -5.94 15.33
C LYS A 377 -10.15 -5.87 13.82
N ILE A 378 -10.63 -4.82 13.16
CA ILE A 378 -10.38 -4.57 11.74
C ILE A 378 -8.88 -4.33 11.53
N ASP A 379 -8.32 -3.39 12.28
CA ASP A 379 -6.91 -2.97 12.16
C ASP A 379 -5.95 -4.12 12.50
N ALA A 380 -6.27 -4.92 13.52
CA ALA A 380 -5.46 -6.08 13.89
C ALA A 380 -5.34 -7.10 12.75
N THR A 381 -6.39 -7.26 11.93
CA THR A 381 -6.43 -8.24 10.84
C THR A 381 -5.95 -7.68 9.51
N LEU A 382 -6.27 -6.42 9.18
CA LEU A 382 -5.65 -5.73 8.05
C LEU A 382 -4.12 -5.66 8.20
N GLY A 383 -3.66 -5.54 9.45
CA GLY A 383 -2.26 -5.25 9.77
C GLY A 383 -1.92 -3.81 9.43
N ASN A 384 -0.66 -3.43 9.64
CA ASN A 384 -0.19 -2.14 9.16
C ASN A 384 -0.32 -2.13 7.64
N PRO A 385 -0.94 -1.09 7.03
CA PRO A 385 -1.02 -0.98 5.59
C PRO A 385 0.39 -1.16 5.03
N LEU A 386 0.54 -2.04 4.04
CA LEU A 386 1.76 -2.14 3.26
C LEU A 386 1.92 -0.81 2.56
N ALA A 387 2.63 0.12 3.21
CA ALA A 387 2.94 1.40 2.63
C ALA A 387 3.65 1.11 1.31
N SER A 388 3.15 1.70 0.22
CA SER A 388 3.76 1.48 -1.08
C SER A 388 5.25 1.83 -0.99
N PRO A 389 6.14 1.09 -1.69
CA PRO A 389 7.55 1.45 -1.73
C PRO A 389 7.68 2.89 -2.22
N ILE A 390 8.55 3.67 -1.58
CA ILE A 390 8.82 5.05 -2.01
C ILE A 390 9.29 5.02 -3.47
N ILE A 391 8.53 5.64 -4.36
CA ILE A 391 8.84 5.77 -5.78
C ILE A 391 9.51 7.13 -6.01
N ASN A 392 10.68 7.11 -6.65
CA ASN A 392 11.31 8.33 -7.15
C ASN A 392 10.67 8.66 -8.50
N ILE A 393 9.97 9.79 -8.59
CA ILE A 393 9.17 10.13 -9.78
C ILE A 393 9.98 11.02 -10.74
N GLU A 394 10.84 11.89 -10.22
CA GLU A 394 11.58 12.87 -11.02
C GLU A 394 12.98 13.08 -10.45
N HIS A 395 14.00 13.13 -11.31
CA HIS A 395 15.39 13.46 -10.97
C HIS A 395 15.84 14.64 -11.83
N TRP A 396 16.35 15.69 -11.20
CA TRP A 396 16.87 16.88 -11.85
C TRP A 396 18.21 17.28 -11.24
N GLU A 397 19.11 17.80 -12.06
CA GLU A 397 20.49 18.06 -11.67
C GLU A 397 21.05 19.34 -12.31
N GLU A 398 21.82 20.11 -11.52
CA GLU A 398 22.66 21.22 -11.98
C GLU A 398 24.11 21.06 -11.50
N GLU A 399 25.06 21.39 -12.37
CA GLU A 399 26.50 21.42 -12.11
C GLU A 399 27.01 22.87 -12.24
N TYR A 400 27.80 23.31 -11.26
CA TYR A 400 28.31 24.68 -11.15
C TYR A 400 29.83 24.73 -11.01
#